data_AF-A0A953PYE0-F1
#
_entry.id   AF-A0A953PYE0-F1
#
_cell.length_a   1.000
_cell.length_b   1.000
_cell.length_c   1.000
_cell.angle_alpha   90.00
_cell.angle_beta   90.00
_cell.angle_gamma   90.00
#
_symmetry.space_group_name_H-M   'P 1'
#
loop_
_entity.id
_entity.type
_entity.pdbx_description
1 polymer ?
#
loop_
_entity_poly.entity_id
_entity_poly.type
_entity_poly.pdbx_seq_one_letter_code
_entity_poly.pdbx_strand_id
1 'polypeptide(L)'
;MYIQYAGFNNVGASSRVYNFDVIETGATRQFTVQVQSEAFRPASLMLQDGPGICFARLEQELQGETEESRAEAHLMIGERDIREYLQKHYPHKPAWKKKENSSASPAIEPKSRW
;
A
#
# COMPACT_ATOMS: atom_id res chain seq x y z
N MET A 1 3.90 18.61 -14.41
CA MET A 1 2.87 18.50 -13.36
C MET A 1 3.55 18.07 -12.07
N TYR A 2 3.23 18.69 -10.94
CA TYR A 2 3.73 18.30 -9.62
C TYR A 2 2.54 18.05 -8.70
N ILE A 3 2.59 16.96 -7.92
CA ILE A 3 1.59 16.65 -6.90
C ILE A 3 2.21 16.98 -5.54
N GLN A 4 1.65 17.98 -4.86
CA GLN A 4 2.08 18.40 -3.53
C GLN A 4 1.11 17.91 -2.48
N TYR A 5 1.63 17.27 -1.43
CA TYR A 5 0.82 16.87 -0.28
C TYR A 5 0.53 18.08 0.62
N ALA A 6 -0.76 18.35 0.86
CA ALA A 6 -1.23 19.50 1.64
C ALA A 6 -1.72 19.13 3.06
N GLY A 7 -1.58 17.87 3.47
CA GLY A 7 -1.97 17.38 4.79
C GLY A 7 -3.23 16.50 4.76
N PHE A 8 -3.77 16.20 5.94
CA PHE A 8 -4.94 15.33 6.08
C PHE A 8 -5.91 15.85 7.14
N ASN A 9 -7.17 15.48 6.98
CA ASN A 9 -8.25 15.74 7.93
C ASN A 9 -8.88 14.40 8.33
N ASN A 10 -9.30 14.27 9.59
CA ASN A 10 -10.15 13.15 10.00
C ASN A 10 -11.61 13.56 9.81
N VAL A 11 -12.38 12.75 9.07
CA VAL A 11 -13.81 12.98 8.88
C VAL A 11 -14.55 11.96 9.75
N GLY A 12 -14.90 12.43 10.95
CA GLY A 12 -15.47 11.59 12.00
C GLY A 12 -14.53 10.46 12.43
N ALA A 13 -15.11 9.36 12.91
CA ALA A 13 -14.36 8.13 13.25
C ALA A 13 -14.23 7.17 12.05
N SER A 14 -14.93 7.44 10.94
CA SER A 14 -15.12 6.50 9.84
C SER A 14 -14.13 6.68 8.69
N SER A 15 -13.45 7.82 8.56
CA SER A 15 -12.52 7.99 7.46
C SER A 15 -11.48 9.08 7.69
N ARG A 16 -10.45 9.03 6.84
CA ARG A 16 -9.42 10.07 6.72
C ARG A 16 -9.37 10.58 5.29
N VAL A 17 -9.30 11.90 5.15
CA VAL A 17 -9.21 12.59 3.86
C VAL A 17 -7.83 13.22 3.74
N TYR A 18 -7.11 12.85 2.70
CA TYR A 18 -5.80 13.40 2.35
C TYR A 18 -5.95 14.43 1.25
N ASN A 19 -5.32 15.59 1.39
CA ASN A 19 -5.43 16.71 0.47
C ASN A 19 -4.15 16.85 -0.35
N PHE A 20 -4.31 17.15 -1.63
CA PHE A 20 -3.21 17.36 -2.57
C PHE A 20 -3.46 18.56 -3.47
N ASP A 21 -2.41 19.31 -3.75
CA ASP A 21 -2.40 20.34 -4.78
C ASP A 21 -1.66 19.80 -6.00
N VAL A 22 -2.33 19.80 -7.15
CA VAL A 22 -1.74 19.45 -8.44
C VAL A 22 -1.39 20.74 -9.16
N ILE A 23 -0.09 20.99 -9.29
CA ILE A 23 0.47 22.20 -9.87
C ILE A 23 0.83 21.94 -11.33
N GLU A 24 0.21 22.71 -12.21
CA GLU A 24 0.37 22.67 -13.66
C GLU A 24 0.84 24.03 -14.17
N THR A 25 1.19 24.11 -15.45
CA THR A 25 1.59 25.38 -16.06
C THR A 25 0.41 26.35 -16.08
N GLY A 26 0.41 27.29 -15.14
CA GLY A 26 -0.58 28.37 -15.06
C GLY A 26 -1.80 28.08 -14.18
N ALA A 27 -1.90 26.91 -13.55
CA ALA A 27 -3.02 26.57 -12.67
C ALA A 27 -2.61 25.63 -11.53
N THR A 28 -3.35 25.71 -10.42
CA THR A 28 -3.28 24.75 -9.32
C THR A 28 -4.67 24.20 -9.07
N ARG A 29 -4.79 22.87 -9.06
CA ARG A 29 -6.03 22.13 -8.84
C ARG A 29 -5.94 21.41 -7.51
N GLN A 30 -6.98 21.52 -6.68
CA GLN A 30 -7.02 20.83 -5.39
C GLN A 30 -7.74 19.49 -5.53
N PHE A 31 -7.18 18.48 -4.88
CA PHE A 31 -7.71 17.12 -4.86
C PHE A 31 -7.80 16.62 -3.44
N THR A 32 -8.79 15.77 -3.19
CA THR A 32 -8.93 15.04 -1.94
C THR A 32 -9.07 13.55 -2.22
N VAL A 33 -8.42 12.73 -1.41
CA VAL A 33 -8.54 11.28 -1.49
C VAL A 33 -8.97 10.75 -0.12
N GLN A 34 -10.11 10.06 -0.08
CA GLN A 34 -10.69 9.51 1.14
C GLN A 34 -10.30 8.04 1.32
N VAL A 35 -9.87 7.70 2.54
CA VAL A 35 -9.61 6.34 2.99
C VAL A 35 -10.57 6.02 4.12
N GLN A 36 -11.36 4.96 3.96
CA GLN A 36 -12.23 4.45 5.03
C GLN A 36 -11.39 3.87 6.17
N SER A 37 -11.82 4.06 7.42
CA SER A 37 -11.10 3.62 8.62
C SER A 37 -10.88 2.10 8.64
N GLU A 38 -11.81 1.36 8.05
CA GLU A 38 -11.79 -0.10 7.90
C GLU A 38 -10.60 -0.57 7.05
N ALA A 39 -10.11 0.26 6.12
CA ALA A 39 -8.93 -0.06 5.32
C ALA A 39 -7.65 -0.19 6.17
N PHE A 40 -7.65 0.36 7.40
CA PHE A 40 -6.51 0.30 8.32
C PHE A 40 -6.59 -0.84 9.35
N ARG A 41 -7.62 -1.71 9.33
CA ARG A 41 -7.83 -2.74 10.36
C ARG A 41 -8.16 -4.13 9.79
N PRO A 42 -7.59 -5.24 10.32
CA PRO A 42 -6.45 -5.35 11.24
C PRO A 42 -5.07 -5.41 10.55
N ALA A 43 -4.96 -5.58 9.23
CA ALA A 43 -3.65 -5.67 8.56
C ALA A 43 -3.66 -5.38 7.04
N SER A 44 -4.57 -4.53 6.55
CA SER A 44 -4.50 -4.11 5.14
C SER A 44 -3.51 -2.95 4.98
N LEU A 45 -3.79 -1.74 5.50
CA LEU A 45 -2.85 -0.60 5.44
C LEU A 45 -2.39 -0.14 6.82
N MET A 46 -1.16 0.35 6.92
CA MET A 46 -0.72 1.18 8.05
C MET A 46 -1.22 2.61 7.89
N LEU A 47 -1.41 3.34 8.99
CA LEU A 47 -1.76 4.77 8.94
C LEU A 47 -0.72 5.60 8.16
N GLN A 48 0.54 5.18 8.19
CA GLN A 48 1.65 5.80 7.46
C GLN A 48 1.57 5.56 5.95
N ASP A 49 0.88 4.51 5.50
CA ASP A 49 0.69 4.23 4.07
C ASP A 49 -0.32 5.21 3.45
N GLY A 50 -1.15 5.87 4.26
CA GLY A 50 -2.25 6.71 3.80
C GLY A 50 -1.86 7.79 2.77
N PRO A 51 -0.86 8.65 3.02
CA PRO A 51 -0.40 9.59 2.01
C PRO A 51 0.10 8.90 0.73
N GLY A 52 0.82 7.79 0.87
CA GLY A 52 1.42 7.08 -0.27
C GLY A 52 0.39 6.42 -1.17
N ILE A 53 -0.60 5.73 -0.61
CA ILE A 53 -1.67 5.10 -1.40
C ILE A 53 -2.57 6.15 -2.06
N CYS A 54 -2.85 7.26 -1.36
CA CYS A 54 -3.63 8.35 -1.91
C CYS A 54 -2.90 9.03 -3.07
N PHE A 55 -1.58 9.21 -2.96
CA PHE A 55 -0.76 9.71 -4.05
C PHE A 55 -0.83 8.78 -5.27
N ALA A 56 -0.69 7.46 -5.07
CA ALA A 56 -0.74 6.50 -6.17
C ALA A 56 -2.11 6.50 -6.88
N ARG A 57 -3.21 6.57 -6.12
CA ARG A 57 -4.57 6.69 -6.69
C ARG A 57 -4.74 7.97 -7.50
N LEU A 58 -4.28 9.11 -6.97
CA LEU A 58 -4.36 10.40 -7.66
C LEU A 58 -3.49 10.43 -8.92
N GLU A 59 -2.28 9.88 -8.87
CA GLU A 59 -1.40 9.77 -10.03
C GLU A 59 -2.05 8.94 -11.15
N GLN A 60 -2.67 7.81 -10.82
CA GLN A 60 -3.40 6.99 -11.79
C GLN A 60 -4.59 7.74 -12.40
N GLU A 61 -5.35 8.48 -11.59
CA GLU A 61 -6.49 9.26 -12.09
C GLU A 61 -6.03 10.36 -13.06
N LEU A 62 -4.96 11.08 -12.71
CA LEU A 62 -4.37 12.13 -13.56
C LEU A 62 -3.75 11.57 -14.84
N GLN A 63 -3.19 10.35 -14.80
CA GLN A 63 -2.69 9.68 -16.00
C GLN A 63 -3.81 9.26 -16.97
N GLY A 64 -5.03 9.05 -16.46
CA GLY A 64 -6.21 8.74 -17.26
C GLY A 64 -6.93 9.98 -17.81
N GLU A 65 -6.52 11.19 -17.41
CA GLU A 65 -7.14 12.45 -17.83
C GLU A 65 -6.96 12.67 -19.34
N THR A 66 -8.06 13.00 -20.02
CA THR A 66 -8.09 13.38 -21.45
C THR A 66 -8.71 14.77 -21.61
N GLU A 67 -8.68 15.33 -22.81
CA GLU A 67 -9.36 16.59 -23.11
C GLU A 67 -10.88 16.53 -22.83
N GLU A 68 -11.49 15.35 -22.96
CA GLU A 68 -12.93 15.14 -22.76
C GLU A 68 -13.30 14.70 -21.34
N SER A 69 -12.35 14.13 -20.59
CA SER A 69 -12.58 13.59 -19.25
C SER A 69 -11.48 14.03 -18.30
N ARG A 70 -11.84 15.00 -17.46
CA ARG A 70 -10.97 15.53 -16.43
C ARG A 70 -10.95 14.67 -15.17
N ALA A 71 -9.81 14.64 -14.49
CA ALA A 71 -9.66 13.91 -13.24
C ALA A 71 -10.60 14.44 -12.16
N GLU A 72 -11.28 13.53 -11.46
CA GLU A 72 -12.20 13.86 -10.38
C GLU A 72 -11.46 14.47 -9.17
N ALA A 73 -11.95 15.60 -8.67
CA ALA A 73 -11.34 16.30 -7.53
C ALA A 73 -11.47 15.52 -6.21
N HIS A 74 -12.47 14.64 -6.12
CA HIS A 74 -12.77 13.86 -4.93
C HIS A 74 -12.68 12.37 -5.25
N LEU A 75 -11.62 11.72 -4.76
CA LEU A 75 -11.36 10.30 -4.98
C LEU A 75 -11.58 9.50 -3.71
N MET A 76 -11.84 8.20 -3.88
CA MET A 76 -11.94 7.24 -2.79
C MET A 76 -10.96 6.09 -3.04
N ILE A 77 -10.35 5.61 -1.96
CA ILE A 77 -9.59 4.36 -1.97
C ILE A 77 -10.56 3.19 -1.88
N GLY A 78 -10.54 2.35 -2.91
CA GLY A 78 -11.24 1.06 -2.95
C GLY A 78 -10.30 -0.11 -2.68
N GLU A 79 -10.88 -1.31 -2.57
CA GLU A 79 -10.11 -2.54 -2.29
C GLU A 79 -9.04 -2.86 -3.33
N ARG A 80 -9.28 -2.53 -4.60
CA ARG A 80 -8.31 -2.74 -5.68
C ARG A 80 -7.05 -1.91 -5.44
N ASP A 81 -7.22 -0.64 -5.10
CA ASP A 81 -6.11 0.29 -4.86
C ASP A 81 -5.25 -0.21 -3.68
N ILE A 82 -5.90 -0.75 -2.63
CA ILE A 82 -5.23 -1.35 -1.48
C ILE A 82 -4.37 -2.55 -1.90
N ARG A 83 -4.94 -3.49 -2.67
CA ARG A 83 -4.22 -4.70 -3.10
C ARG A 83 -3.01 -4.35 -3.97
N GLU A 84 -3.19 -3.46 -4.94
CA GLU A 84 -2.12 -3.04 -5.85
C GLU A 84 -1.01 -2.31 -5.11
N TYR A 85 -1.37 -1.41 -4.18
CA TYR A 85 -0.40 -0.70 -3.35
C TYR A 85 0.42 -1.66 -2.49
N LEU A 86 -0.23 -2.60 -1.80
CA LEU A 86 0.45 -3.56 -0.94
C LEU A 86 1.37 -4.50 -1.73
N GLN A 87 0.94 -4.97 -2.91
CA GLN A 87 1.77 -5.81 -3.75
C GLN A 87 3.06 -5.10 -4.20
N LYS A 88 2.97 -3.80 -4.49
CA LYS A 88 4.09 -2.96 -4.93
C LYS A 88 5.05 -2.63 -3.77
N HIS A 89 4.52 -2.31 -2.60
CA HIS A 89 5.31 -1.80 -1.46
C HIS A 89 5.78 -2.90 -0.49
N TYR A 90 5.04 -3.99 -0.38
CA TYR A 90 5.33 -5.13 0.48
C TYR A 90 5.30 -6.44 -0.33
N PRO A 91 6.17 -6.60 -1.35
CA PRO A 91 6.21 -7.82 -2.14
C PRO A 91 6.49 -9.00 -1.21
N HIS A 92 5.54 -9.94 -1.12
CA HIS A 92 5.72 -11.14 -0.31
C HIS A 92 7.00 -11.85 -0.73
N LYS A 93 7.98 -11.92 0.18
CA LYS A 93 9.15 -12.77 -0.01
C LYS A 93 8.67 -14.22 0.01
N PRO A 94 9.02 -15.05 -0.99
CA PRO A 94 8.69 -16.47 -0.93
C PRO A 94 9.34 -17.05 0.32
N ALA A 95 8.55 -17.78 1.12
CA ALA A 95 9.06 -18.50 2.27
C ALA A 95 10.11 -19.51 1.79
N TRP A 96 11.38 -19.13 1.94
CA TRP A 96 12.57 -19.98 1.87
C TRP A 96 12.27 -21.45 2.24
N LYS A 97 12.52 -22.32 1.26
CA LYS A 97 12.46 -23.79 1.39
C LYS A 97 13.27 -24.22 2.61
N LYS A 98 12.61 -24.82 3.60
CA LYS A 98 13.27 -25.55 4.68
C LYS A 98 14.09 -26.66 4.03
N LYS A 99 15.42 -26.51 3.97
CA LYS A 99 16.32 -27.62 3.61
C LYS A 99 16.12 -28.68 4.68
N GLU A 100 15.56 -29.83 4.29
CA GLU A 100 15.58 -31.06 5.06
C GLU A 100 17.04 -31.42 5.31
N ASN A 101 17.53 -31.13 6.51
CA ASN A 101 18.86 -31.55 6.92
C ASN A 101 18.72 -32.97 7.45
N SER A 102 19.13 -33.92 6.62
CA SER A 102 19.25 -35.35 6.87
C SER A 102 19.96 -35.60 8.20
N SER A 103 19.24 -36.09 9.22
CA SER A 103 19.86 -36.72 10.38
C SER A 103 20.14 -38.18 10.05
N ALA A 104 21.23 -38.44 9.33
CA ALA A 104 21.83 -39.76 9.31
C ALA A 104 22.50 -39.99 10.69
N SER A 105 21.92 -40.87 11.48
CA SER A 105 22.49 -41.34 12.75
C SER A 105 23.83 -42.05 12.50
N PRO A 106 24.91 -41.76 13.24
CA PRO A 106 26.01 -42.71 13.32
C PRO A 106 25.66 -43.81 14.33
N ALA A 107 25.74 -45.04 13.84
CA ALA A 107 25.68 -46.25 14.63
C ALA A 107 26.80 -46.26 15.69
N ILE A 108 26.48 -46.72 16.90
CA ILE A 108 27.47 -47.12 17.90
C ILE A 108 27.13 -48.55 18.32
N GLU A 109 27.94 -49.49 17.86
CA GLU A 109 27.94 -50.89 18.32
C GLU A 109 28.23 -50.98 19.83
N PRO A 110 27.53 -51.84 20.59
CA PRO A 110 27.95 -52.17 21.95
C PRO A 110 29.09 -53.19 21.92
N LYS A 111 30.28 -52.78 22.39
CA LYS A 111 31.37 -53.71 22.71
C LYS A 111 31.05 -54.48 24.00
N SER A 112 31.10 -55.80 23.91
CA SER A 112 31.03 -56.75 25.02
C SER A 112 32.38 -56.90 25.74
N ARG A 113 32.36 -56.80 27.09
CA ARG A 113 33.34 -57.32 28.09
C ARG A 113 32.99 -56.71 29.46
N TRP A 114 32.76 -57.41 30.57
CA TRP A 114 33.03 -58.78 31.03
C TRP A 114 31.88 -59.27 31.90
#